data_AF-A0A6L7UQR4-F1
#
_entry.id   AF-A0A6L7UQR4-F1
#
_cell.length_a   1.000
_cell.length_b   1.000
_cell.length_c   1.000
_cell.angle_alpha   90.00
_cell.angle_beta   90.00
_cell.angle_gamma   90.00
#
_symmetry.space_group_name_H-M   'P 1'
#
loop_
_entity.id
_entity.type
_entity.pdbx_description
1 polymer ?
#
loop_
_entity_poly.entity_id
_entity_poly.type
_entity_poly.pdbx_seq_one_letter_code
_entity_poly.pdbx_strand_id
1 'polypeptide(L)'
;MGIPWTVLPTALMSTMATRRGGAPAPRRDLSGRIPVQKLADRDVPAGRNRPQKDPPGLTTAQKHSNLGAMRTLTRYILRRHAGPFVFAVIGTTVLLLLDQVSKRFERLIGKDLEWSVIAEVFVYSIPFILAQTLPMAVLIAVLYVFSRMEGDFEITAVKASGIPLSRVMAPLLVCAVLLAGGMTWFNNTVLPQSNHHLQVLLTGIGRKKPTFNLREHTINEVLPSHVYVHPGMIDREESVVHDVAIYDERNGQESRSIYATRGKMGFSEEGEDLYFDLEDGVVQVRMNERPHAFRRIAFERMLLKIPDVANGLERDTAAIRGDREMNIADMRVEANRGAQMADAARSESLVYAQAITGMLLDFEQPLADAPVPGPGPVDRARSPEGETPDWKDEISGVERDVFGRQEDLRDRGDGLPATPDAPTRREIEPGPGQEAAAPDSTTQVAESAARRFYSASDAANQFQSYAEREVTGLRRINQYWVEIHKKGTIPAACIVFVLLGAPIAVRFPRGGVALVVGVSLGIFGAYYVSLIGGERLADRLWISPLWAMWAPNVLFGAAGLVALARSTKVMR
;
A
#
# COMPACT_ATOMS: atom_id res chain seq x y z
N MET A 1 -21.31 52.27 8.87
CA MET A 1 -20.14 52.33 7.96
C MET A 1 -20.28 51.13 7.02
N GLY A 2 -21.01 51.16 5.89
CA GLY A 2 -20.89 52.04 4.72
C GLY A 2 -19.64 51.60 3.94
N ILE A 3 -19.66 50.94 2.76
CA ILE A 3 -20.58 50.92 1.61
C ILE A 3 -20.35 49.59 0.82
N PRO A 4 -21.37 49.01 0.15
CA PRO A 4 -21.27 47.76 -0.62
C PRO A 4 -20.98 47.96 -2.12
N TRP A 5 -20.73 46.83 -2.78
CA TRP A 5 -20.49 46.64 -4.21
C TRP A 5 -21.64 47.16 -5.08
N THR A 6 -21.32 47.92 -6.14
CA THR A 6 -21.83 47.84 -7.53
C THR A 6 -21.57 49.16 -8.28
N VAL A 7 -21.32 49.04 -9.59
CA VAL A 7 -21.64 49.96 -10.70
C VAL A 7 -20.48 49.94 -11.73
N LEU A 8 -20.64 49.08 -12.73
CA LEU A 8 -20.08 49.21 -14.06
C LEU A 8 -20.81 50.35 -14.81
N PRO A 9 -20.12 51.06 -15.71
CA PRO A 9 -20.80 51.68 -16.86
C PRO A 9 -20.37 51.07 -18.20
N THR A 10 -21.40 50.66 -18.96
CA THR A 10 -21.69 50.97 -20.38
C THR A 10 -20.60 50.74 -21.44
N ALA A 11 -20.79 49.78 -22.37
CA ALA A 11 -21.66 49.87 -23.56
C ALA A 11 -21.14 50.82 -24.64
N LEU A 12 -20.73 50.26 -25.79
CA LEU A 12 -21.30 50.52 -27.13
C LEU A 12 -20.44 49.85 -28.22
N MET A 13 -20.97 48.73 -28.72
CA MET A 13 -20.80 48.33 -30.12
C MET A 13 -21.52 49.34 -31.03
N SER A 14 -21.09 49.37 -32.29
CA SER A 14 -21.75 50.00 -33.45
C SER A 14 -21.19 51.36 -33.86
N THR A 15 -20.21 51.35 -34.75
CA THR A 15 -20.28 52.19 -35.96
C THR A 15 -19.43 51.56 -37.08
N MET A 16 -20.08 50.78 -37.94
CA MET A 16 -19.62 50.59 -39.32
C MET A 16 -20.13 51.77 -40.16
N ALA A 17 -19.36 52.05 -41.23
CA ALA A 17 -19.71 52.80 -42.44
C ALA A 17 -19.19 54.24 -42.58
N THR A 18 -18.51 54.42 -43.72
CA THR A 18 -18.29 55.62 -44.54
C THR A 18 -17.27 56.68 -44.09
N ARG A 19 -16.08 56.62 -44.69
CA ARG A 19 -15.63 57.69 -45.61
C ARG A 19 -14.52 57.23 -46.57
N ARG A 20 -14.79 57.43 -47.86
CA ARG A 20 -13.88 57.32 -49.00
C ARG A 20 -12.97 58.55 -49.09
N GLY A 21 -11.78 58.36 -49.67
CA GLY A 21 -10.90 59.38 -50.24
C GLY A 21 -9.70 59.70 -49.33
N GLY A 22 -8.44 59.65 -49.75
CA GLY A 22 -7.80 59.37 -51.03
C GLY A 22 -6.33 59.80 -50.93
N ALA A 23 -5.41 58.99 -51.48
CA ALA A 23 -4.13 59.36 -52.11
C ALA A 23 -3.12 58.18 -52.00
N PRO A 24 -2.45 57.79 -53.09
CA PRO A 24 -1.67 56.55 -53.17
C PRO A 24 -0.18 56.73 -52.80
N ALA A 25 0.39 55.70 -52.18
CA ALA A 25 1.84 55.56 -51.98
C ALA A 25 2.54 55.10 -53.28
N PRO A 26 3.77 55.56 -53.58
CA PRO A 26 4.44 55.24 -54.84
C PRO A 26 4.96 53.79 -54.85
N ARG A 27 4.64 53.07 -55.93
CA ARG A 27 5.22 51.77 -56.29
C ARG A 27 6.68 51.97 -56.69
N ARG A 28 7.60 51.26 -56.04
CA ARG A 28 8.96 51.05 -56.55
C ARG A 28 8.97 49.79 -57.40
N ASP A 29 9.25 50.00 -58.68
CA ASP A 29 9.51 49.01 -59.71
C ASP A 29 10.73 48.15 -59.35
N LEU A 30 10.53 46.84 -59.30
CA LEU A 30 11.55 45.80 -59.19
C LEU A 30 11.75 45.18 -60.58
N SER A 31 12.47 45.88 -61.46
CA SER A 31 12.94 45.32 -62.73
C SER A 31 14.36 45.77 -63.05
N GLY A 32 15.31 45.37 -62.19
CA GLY A 32 16.74 45.50 -62.45
C GLY A 32 17.41 44.14 -62.45
N ARG A 33 17.41 43.46 -63.60
CA ARG A 33 18.24 42.27 -63.84
C ARG A 33 19.71 42.66 -63.76
N ILE A 34 20.46 42.09 -62.82
CA ILE A 34 21.92 42.22 -62.77
C ILE A 34 22.51 41.14 -63.71
N PRO A 35 23.34 41.50 -64.70
CA PRO A 35 24.00 40.53 -65.57
C PRO A 35 25.18 39.89 -64.86
N VAL A 36 25.21 38.55 -64.90
CA VAL A 36 26.35 37.71 -64.49
C VAL A 36 27.39 37.76 -65.61
N GLN A 37 28.53 38.43 -65.38
CA GLN A 37 29.67 38.28 -66.27
C GLN A 37 31.01 38.51 -65.56
N LYS A 38 31.84 37.46 -65.64
CA LYS A 38 33.33 37.43 -65.63
C LYS A 38 34.05 38.22 -64.53
N LEU A 39 34.40 37.51 -63.46
CA LEU A 39 35.70 37.71 -62.79
C LEU A 39 36.53 36.43 -62.98
N ALA A 40 37.28 36.39 -64.08
CA ALA A 40 38.48 35.60 -64.20
C ALA A 40 39.66 36.58 -64.26
N ASP A 41 40.77 36.18 -63.66
CA ASP A 41 42.07 36.88 -63.59
C ASP A 41 42.16 38.08 -62.65
N ARG A 42 42.41 37.77 -61.38
CA ARG A 42 43.33 38.56 -60.55
C ARG A 42 44.28 37.61 -59.82
N ASP A 43 45.55 37.73 -60.17
CA ASP A 43 46.67 37.10 -59.48
C ASP A 43 46.64 37.40 -57.98
N VAL A 44 46.54 36.33 -57.18
CA VAL A 44 46.72 36.37 -55.72
C VAL A 44 48.21 36.15 -55.44
N PRO A 45 48.94 37.14 -54.89
CA PRO A 45 50.32 36.88 -54.48
C PRO A 45 50.32 35.96 -53.26
N ALA A 46 51.18 34.95 -53.29
CA ALA A 46 51.40 33.98 -52.23
C ALA A 46 51.71 34.67 -50.88
N GLY A 47 50.70 34.72 -50.01
CA GLY A 47 50.82 35.19 -48.65
C GLY A 47 51.60 34.20 -47.80
N ARG A 48 52.76 34.63 -47.30
CA ARG A 48 53.59 33.94 -46.31
C ARG A 48 52.73 33.36 -45.16
N ASN A 49 52.86 32.06 -44.91
CA ASN A 49 52.43 31.40 -43.68
C ASN A 49 53.04 32.12 -42.47
N ARG A 50 52.26 32.98 -41.81
CA ARG A 50 52.55 33.38 -40.42
C ARG A 50 52.09 32.24 -39.53
N PRO A 51 52.91 31.72 -38.61
CA PRO A 51 52.43 30.79 -37.61
C PRO A 51 51.32 31.48 -36.82
N GLN A 52 50.13 30.87 -36.83
CA GLN A 52 49.01 31.25 -35.98
C GLN A 52 49.43 30.98 -34.54
N LYS A 53 49.88 32.03 -33.85
CA LYS A 53 50.19 31.99 -32.44
C LYS A 53 48.89 31.67 -31.71
N ASP A 54 48.85 30.55 -30.99
CA ASP A 54 47.75 30.20 -30.12
C ASP A 54 47.38 31.41 -29.24
N PRO A 55 46.08 31.71 -29.02
CA PRO A 55 45.70 32.82 -28.19
C PRO A 55 46.33 32.65 -26.80
N PRO A 56 46.98 33.68 -26.24
CA PRO A 56 47.55 33.58 -24.90
C PRO A 56 46.43 33.22 -23.92
N GLY A 57 46.71 32.25 -23.05
CA GLY A 57 45.79 31.83 -21.99
C GLY A 57 45.24 33.03 -21.22
N LEU A 58 43.95 32.94 -20.88
CA LEU A 58 43.15 33.97 -20.20
C LEU A 58 43.98 34.76 -19.18
N THR A 59 44.19 36.04 -19.46
CA THR A 59 44.87 36.96 -18.55
C THR A 59 44.12 37.00 -17.20
N THR A 60 44.85 37.16 -16.09
CA THR A 60 44.30 37.15 -14.73
C THR A 60 43.08 38.08 -14.59
N ALA A 61 43.08 39.21 -15.29
CA ALA A 61 41.95 40.16 -15.37
C ALA A 61 40.67 39.57 -16.02
N GLN A 62 40.77 38.80 -17.11
CA GLN A 62 39.63 38.09 -17.72
C GLN A 62 39.10 36.95 -16.84
N LYS A 63 39.97 36.35 -16.00
CA LYS A 63 39.57 35.33 -15.03
C LYS A 63 38.76 35.94 -13.89
N HIS A 64 39.17 37.11 -13.37
CA HIS A 64 38.43 37.86 -12.35
C HIS A 64 37.08 38.41 -12.84
N SER A 65 36.99 38.90 -14.09
CA SER A 65 35.72 39.38 -14.66
C SER A 65 34.69 38.26 -14.86
N ASN A 66 35.14 37.08 -15.33
CA ASN A 66 34.30 35.90 -15.47
C ASN A 66 33.76 35.40 -14.12
N LEU A 67 34.57 35.44 -13.06
CA LEU A 67 34.12 35.08 -11.70
C LEU A 67 33.05 36.05 -11.17
N GLY A 68 33.19 37.35 -11.45
CA GLY A 68 32.22 38.38 -11.07
C GLY A 68 30.87 38.23 -11.79
N ALA A 69 30.89 38.06 -13.12
CA ALA A 69 29.67 37.83 -13.92
C ALA A 69 28.93 36.56 -13.50
N MET A 70 29.68 35.49 -13.21
CA MET A 70 29.11 34.22 -12.72
C MET A 70 28.42 34.35 -11.36
N ARG A 71 28.92 35.21 -10.47
CA ARG A 71 28.27 35.52 -9.18
C ARG A 71 26.95 36.27 -9.38
N THR A 72 26.90 37.21 -10.32
CA THR A 72 25.68 37.96 -10.63
C THR A 72 24.60 37.06 -11.22
N LEU A 73 24.95 36.21 -12.20
CA LEU A 73 24.01 35.25 -12.80
C LEU A 73 23.48 34.25 -11.75
N THR A 74 24.38 33.73 -10.90
CA THR A 74 24.00 32.82 -9.81
C THR A 74 22.99 33.48 -8.86
N ARG A 75 23.30 34.69 -8.38
CA ARG A 75 22.41 35.43 -7.48
C ARG A 75 21.07 35.75 -8.12
N TYR A 76 21.09 36.09 -9.41
CA TYR A 76 19.89 36.40 -10.17
C TYR A 76 18.94 35.20 -10.27
N ILE A 77 19.47 34.03 -10.64
CA ILE A 77 18.69 32.79 -10.78
C ILE A 77 18.11 32.37 -9.43
N LEU A 78 18.92 32.41 -8.36
CA LEU A 78 18.45 32.08 -7.01
C LEU A 78 17.34 33.03 -6.54
N ARG A 79 17.48 34.34 -6.80
CA ARG A 79 16.47 35.34 -6.43
C ARG A 79 15.18 35.17 -7.24
N ARG A 80 15.27 34.82 -8.54
CA ARG A 80 14.09 34.53 -9.36
C ARG A 80 13.39 33.23 -8.94
N HIS A 81 14.12 32.26 -8.42
CA HIS A 81 13.55 30.97 -7.99
C HIS A 81 12.89 31.03 -6.61
N ALA A 82 13.39 31.84 -5.67
CA ALA A 82 12.89 31.88 -4.30
C ALA A 82 11.37 32.13 -4.22
N GLY A 83 10.84 33.10 -4.97
CA GLY A 83 9.40 33.43 -4.97
C GLY A 83 8.51 32.28 -5.46
N PRO A 84 8.69 31.78 -6.70
CA PRO A 84 7.94 30.65 -7.23
C PRO A 84 8.06 29.37 -6.38
N PHE A 85 9.21 29.12 -5.75
CA PHE A 85 9.40 27.99 -4.86
C PHE A 85 8.57 28.10 -3.60
N VAL A 86 8.64 29.23 -2.89
CA VAL A 86 7.83 29.46 -1.68
C VAL A 86 6.35 29.41 -2.00
N PHE A 87 5.93 30.03 -3.11
CA PHE A 87 4.54 29.97 -3.58
C PHE A 87 4.10 28.53 -3.87
N ALA A 88 4.93 27.73 -4.55
CA ALA A 88 4.62 26.35 -4.85
C ALA A 88 4.56 25.48 -3.58
N VAL A 89 5.48 25.65 -2.62
CA VAL A 89 5.45 24.93 -1.33
C VAL A 89 4.17 25.25 -0.58
N ILE A 90 3.83 26.54 -0.42
CA ILE A 90 2.63 26.95 0.32
C ILE A 90 1.37 26.44 -0.40
N GLY A 91 1.25 26.66 -1.71
CA GLY A 91 0.08 26.27 -2.49
C GLY A 91 -0.17 24.76 -2.48
N THR A 92 0.88 23.96 -2.69
CA THR A 92 0.78 22.49 -2.65
C THR A 92 0.55 21.97 -1.22
N THR A 93 1.16 22.59 -0.21
CA THR A 93 0.95 22.21 1.20
C THR A 93 -0.48 22.48 1.64
N VAL A 94 -1.05 23.64 1.30
CA VAL A 94 -2.46 23.93 1.58
C VAL A 94 -3.39 22.95 0.85
N LEU A 95 -3.11 22.67 -0.42
CA LEU A 95 -3.92 21.73 -1.20
C LEU A 95 -3.90 20.31 -0.60
N LEU A 96 -2.74 19.80 -0.19
CA LEU A 96 -2.64 18.50 0.48
C LEU A 96 -3.15 18.52 1.92
N LEU A 97 -3.06 19.64 2.62
CA LEU A 97 -3.63 19.79 3.96
C LEU A 97 -5.16 19.69 3.90
N LEU A 98 -5.81 20.30 2.89
CA LEU A 98 -7.26 20.16 2.67
C LEU A 98 -7.66 18.70 2.43
N ASP A 99 -6.87 17.95 1.66
CA ASP A 99 -7.07 16.50 1.48
C ASP A 99 -6.95 15.73 2.82
N GLN A 100 -5.96 16.05 3.65
CA GLN A 100 -5.79 15.43 4.96
C GLN A 100 -6.91 15.78 5.93
N VAL A 101 -7.37 17.05 5.93
CA VAL A 101 -8.53 17.50 6.67
C VAL A 101 -9.73 16.66 6.27
N SER A 102 -10.06 16.60 4.98
CA SER A 102 -11.20 15.83 4.49
C SER A 102 -11.17 14.36 4.93
N LYS A 103 -10.03 13.67 4.80
CA LYS A 103 -9.89 12.24 5.18
C LYS A 103 -9.99 11.97 6.68
N ARG A 104 -9.66 12.95 7.52
CA ARG A 104 -9.60 12.79 8.99
C ARG A 104 -10.81 13.41 9.69
N PHE A 105 -11.48 14.36 9.05
CA PHE A 105 -12.60 15.11 9.60
C PHE A 105 -13.76 14.19 10.03
N GLU A 106 -14.07 13.16 9.24
CA GLU A 106 -15.09 12.15 9.57
C GLU A 106 -14.82 11.44 10.90
N ARG A 107 -13.55 11.26 11.29
CA ARG A 107 -13.17 10.57 12.54
C ARG A 107 -13.12 11.50 13.75
N LEU A 108 -13.13 12.81 13.51
CA LEU A 108 -13.00 13.86 14.53
C LEU A 108 -14.36 14.48 14.89
N ILE A 109 -15.30 14.50 13.94
CA ILE A 109 -16.62 15.08 14.15
C ILE A 109 -17.47 14.22 15.11
N GLY A 110 -18.25 14.86 15.99
CA GLY A 110 -19.12 14.17 16.96
C GLY A 110 -18.44 13.65 18.24
N LYS A 111 -17.14 13.93 18.43
CA LYS A 111 -16.35 13.42 19.58
C LYS A 111 -16.12 14.40 20.73
N ASP A 112 -16.85 15.51 20.80
CA ASP A 112 -16.73 16.53 21.86
C ASP A 112 -15.26 16.90 22.15
N LEU A 113 -14.49 17.14 21.07
CA LEU A 113 -13.06 17.45 21.13
C LEU A 113 -12.86 18.96 21.27
N GLU A 114 -11.86 19.32 22.06
CA GLU A 114 -11.41 20.70 22.16
C GLU A 114 -10.73 21.12 20.83
N TRP A 115 -10.92 22.37 20.42
CA TRP A 115 -10.30 22.91 19.20
C TRP A 115 -8.77 22.87 19.20
N SER A 116 -8.15 22.90 20.39
CA SER A 116 -6.69 22.77 20.56
C SER A 116 -6.19 21.40 20.09
N VAL A 117 -6.88 20.32 20.48
CA VAL A 117 -6.55 18.94 20.08
C VAL A 117 -6.68 18.77 18.56
N ILE A 118 -7.72 19.36 17.96
CA ILE A 118 -7.91 19.33 16.51
C ILE A 118 -6.76 20.06 15.81
N ALA A 119 -6.37 21.25 16.31
CA ALA A 119 -5.25 22.00 15.76
C ALA A 119 -3.93 21.21 15.87
N GLU A 120 -3.70 20.52 16.99
CA GLU A 120 -2.51 19.71 17.22
C GLU A 120 -2.40 18.54 16.22
N VAL A 121 -3.50 17.84 15.92
CA VAL A 121 -3.56 16.81 14.86
C VAL A 121 -3.09 17.36 13.51
N PHE A 122 -3.52 18.57 13.15
CA PHE A 122 -3.14 19.19 11.88
C PHE A 122 -1.70 19.69 11.88
N VAL A 123 -1.22 20.26 12.99
CA VAL A 123 0.18 20.69 13.13
C VAL A 123 1.13 19.51 12.98
N TYR A 124 0.85 18.36 13.62
CA TYR A 124 1.67 17.15 13.45
C TYR A 124 1.51 16.48 12.07
N SER A 125 0.51 16.86 11.28
CA SER A 125 0.38 16.42 9.89
C SER A 125 1.27 17.24 8.93
N ILE A 126 1.65 18.47 9.29
CA ILE A 126 2.46 19.37 8.43
C ILE A 126 3.81 18.73 8.04
N PRO A 127 4.61 18.13 8.95
CA PRO A 127 5.87 17.49 8.60
C PRO A 127 5.74 16.46 7.48
N PHE A 128 4.71 15.62 7.55
CA PHE A 128 4.44 14.62 6.52
C PHE A 128 4.07 15.25 5.17
N ILE A 129 3.23 16.29 5.19
CA ILE A 129 2.83 17.00 3.98
C ILE A 129 4.04 17.68 3.34
N LEU A 130 4.83 18.42 4.12
CA LEU A 130 6.04 19.10 3.65
C LEU A 130 7.02 18.13 2.99
N ALA A 131 7.16 16.92 3.55
CA ALA A 131 8.04 15.91 3.00
C ALA A 131 7.66 15.45 1.60
N GLN A 132 6.39 15.54 1.24
CA GLN A 132 5.88 15.19 -0.08
C GLN A 132 5.82 16.39 -1.02
N THR A 133 5.50 17.58 -0.51
CA THR A 133 5.32 18.78 -1.34
C THR A 133 6.63 19.43 -1.76
N LEU A 134 7.72 19.25 -1.01
CA LEU A 134 9.00 19.88 -1.34
C LEU A 134 9.55 19.49 -2.72
N PRO A 135 9.63 18.20 -3.11
CA PRO A 135 10.01 17.82 -4.47
C PRO A 135 9.08 18.38 -5.55
N MET A 136 7.76 18.39 -5.30
CA MET A 136 6.77 18.98 -6.22
C MET A 136 7.05 20.46 -6.45
N ALA A 137 7.28 21.19 -5.38
CA ALA A 137 7.51 22.63 -5.41
C ALA A 137 8.81 22.99 -6.13
N VAL A 138 9.87 22.18 -5.97
CA VAL A 138 11.11 22.32 -6.75
C VAL A 138 10.80 22.23 -8.24
N LEU A 139 10.08 21.19 -8.68
CA LEU A 139 9.76 21.00 -10.09
C LEU A 139 8.95 22.17 -10.66
N ILE A 140 7.88 22.58 -9.97
CA ILE A 140 7.01 23.69 -10.38
C ILE A 140 7.83 24.97 -10.52
N ALA A 141 8.67 25.29 -9.53
CA ALA A 141 9.45 26.52 -9.52
C ALA A 141 10.55 26.52 -10.58
N VAL A 142 11.24 25.40 -10.80
CA VAL A 142 12.21 25.25 -11.89
C VAL A 142 11.53 25.45 -13.24
N LEU A 143 10.41 24.75 -13.50
CA LEU A 143 9.67 24.87 -14.75
C LEU A 143 9.20 26.31 -14.97
N TYR A 144 8.67 26.96 -13.93
CA TYR A 144 8.22 28.35 -14.00
C TYR A 144 9.35 29.32 -14.36
N VAL A 145 10.47 29.25 -13.63
CA VAL A 145 11.59 30.19 -13.82
C VAL A 145 12.22 30.02 -15.20
N PHE A 146 12.51 28.80 -15.62
CA PHE A 146 13.13 28.56 -16.93
C PHE A 146 12.17 28.83 -18.08
N SER A 147 10.87 28.51 -17.94
CA SER A 147 9.85 28.86 -18.94
C SER A 147 9.78 30.38 -19.10
N ARG A 148 9.75 31.11 -17.98
CA ARG A 148 9.67 32.58 -18.00
C ARG A 148 10.92 33.22 -18.57
N MET A 149 12.11 32.77 -18.15
CA MET A 149 13.38 33.28 -18.68
C MET A 149 13.57 32.96 -20.17
N GLU A 150 13.06 31.83 -20.65
CA GLU A 150 13.07 31.51 -22.08
C GLU A 150 12.08 32.41 -22.85
N GLY A 151 10.88 32.63 -22.30
CA GLY A 151 9.87 33.52 -22.87
C GLY A 151 10.30 34.99 -22.93
N ASP A 152 11.07 35.44 -21.94
CA ASP A 152 11.69 36.77 -21.88
C ASP A 152 13.02 36.83 -22.69
N PHE A 153 13.37 35.77 -23.44
CA PHE A 153 14.60 35.61 -24.24
C PHE A 153 15.93 35.73 -23.45
N GLU A 154 15.90 35.66 -22.13
CA GLU A 154 17.08 35.76 -21.28
C GLU A 154 17.99 34.53 -21.44
N ILE A 155 17.42 33.32 -21.52
CA ILE A 155 18.18 32.09 -21.74
C ILE A 155 18.88 32.11 -23.10
N THR A 156 18.20 32.60 -24.14
CA THR A 156 18.76 32.74 -25.49
C THR A 156 19.93 33.73 -25.50
N ALA A 157 19.81 34.87 -24.81
CA ALA A 157 20.90 35.83 -24.65
C ALA A 157 22.11 35.27 -23.88
N VAL A 158 21.86 34.53 -22.79
CA VAL A 158 22.91 33.86 -22.01
C VAL A 158 23.65 32.81 -22.84
N LYS A 159 22.91 32.02 -23.63
CA LYS A 159 23.49 31.04 -24.57
C LYS A 159 24.30 31.72 -25.68
N ALA A 160 23.81 32.83 -26.23
CA ALA A 160 24.53 33.61 -27.25
C ALA A 160 25.86 34.18 -26.71
N SER A 161 25.95 34.38 -25.39
CA SER A 161 27.18 34.78 -24.70
C SER A 161 28.15 33.61 -24.42
N GLY A 162 27.87 32.41 -24.96
CA GLY A 162 28.72 31.23 -24.81
C GLY A 162 28.57 30.49 -23.47
N ILE A 163 27.58 30.84 -22.65
CA ILE A 163 27.34 30.18 -21.36
C ILE A 163 26.38 28.99 -21.57
N PRO A 164 26.80 27.73 -21.30
CA PRO A 164 25.94 26.57 -21.50
C PRO A 164 24.82 26.51 -20.45
N LEU A 165 23.68 25.92 -20.82
CA LEU A 165 22.52 25.77 -19.93
C LEU A 165 22.85 25.03 -18.62
N SER A 166 23.75 24.05 -18.66
CA SER A 166 24.20 23.32 -17.46
C SER A 166 24.82 24.24 -16.41
N ARG A 167 25.50 25.31 -16.82
CA ARG A 167 26.12 26.30 -15.93
C ARG A 167 25.09 27.28 -15.37
N VAL A 168 24.03 27.57 -16.10
CA VAL A 168 22.86 28.34 -15.63
C VAL A 168 22.11 27.53 -14.56
N MET A 169 21.99 26.22 -14.72
CA MET A 169 21.31 25.32 -13.78
C MET A 169 22.14 24.98 -12.53
N ALA A 170 23.47 25.06 -12.61
CA ALA A 170 24.39 24.69 -11.52
C ALA A 170 24.02 25.22 -10.12
N PRO A 171 23.68 26.52 -9.92
CA PRO A 171 23.29 27.00 -8.59
C PRO A 171 22.02 26.33 -8.06
N LEU A 172 21.07 25.97 -8.94
CA LEU A 172 19.86 25.26 -8.55
C LEU A 172 20.11 23.80 -8.23
N LEU A 173 21.05 23.15 -8.93
CA LEU A 173 21.49 21.81 -8.61
C LEU A 173 22.18 21.75 -7.24
N VAL A 174 23.03 22.73 -6.92
CA VAL A 174 23.64 22.83 -5.58
C VAL A 174 22.56 23.01 -4.52
N CYS A 175 21.61 23.91 -4.72
CA CYS A 175 20.47 24.07 -3.82
C CYS A 175 19.64 22.79 -3.68
N ALA A 176 19.40 22.05 -4.77
CA ALA A 176 18.66 20.80 -4.72
C ALA A 176 19.41 19.69 -3.96
N VAL A 177 20.74 19.62 -4.06
CA VAL A 177 21.56 18.68 -3.27
C VAL A 177 21.50 19.04 -1.78
N LEU A 178 21.64 20.33 -1.45
CA LEU A 178 21.54 20.80 -0.06
C LEU A 178 20.14 20.54 0.51
N LEU A 179 19.10 20.82 -0.26
CA LEU A 179 17.71 20.56 0.10
C LEU A 179 17.48 19.05 0.29
N ALA A 180 17.97 18.21 -0.63
CA ALA A 180 17.85 16.76 -0.53
C ALA A 180 18.53 16.23 0.74
N GLY A 181 19.74 16.71 1.07
CA GLY A 181 20.44 16.35 2.30
C GLY A 181 19.67 16.75 3.57
N GLY A 182 19.20 18.01 3.63
CA GLY A 182 18.38 18.49 4.75
C GLY A 182 17.06 17.72 4.89
N MET A 183 16.45 17.37 3.76
CA MET A 183 15.20 16.62 3.69
C MET A 183 15.37 15.15 4.09
N THR A 184 16.49 14.50 3.74
CA THR A 184 16.82 13.15 4.22
C THR A 184 17.03 13.15 5.73
N TRP A 185 17.72 14.17 6.27
CA TRP A 185 17.84 14.34 7.72
C TRP A 185 16.47 14.53 8.39
N PHE A 186 15.62 15.39 7.82
CA PHE A 186 14.25 15.63 8.30
C PHE A 186 13.38 14.37 8.29
N ASN A 187 13.43 13.59 7.20
CA ASN A 187 12.70 12.32 7.05
C ASN A 187 13.17 11.23 8.02
N ASN A 188 14.41 11.33 8.49
CA ASN A 188 14.97 10.38 9.44
C ASN A 188 14.71 10.77 10.91
N THR A 189 14.54 12.06 11.21
CA THR A 189 14.50 12.56 12.60
C THR A 189 13.16 13.17 12.97
N VAL A 190 12.75 14.22 12.27
CA VAL A 190 11.54 15.00 12.60
C VAL A 190 10.27 14.27 12.17
N LEU A 191 10.27 13.71 10.95
CA LEU A 191 9.09 13.06 10.39
C LEU A 191 8.61 11.86 11.23
N PRO A 192 9.48 10.91 11.65
CA PRO A 192 9.04 9.76 12.44
C PRO A 192 8.47 10.16 13.80
N GLN A 193 9.10 11.13 14.48
CA GLN A 193 8.64 11.64 15.77
C GLN A 193 7.26 12.32 15.67
N SER A 194 7.06 13.10 14.60
CA SER A 194 5.79 13.78 14.34
C SER A 194 4.68 12.78 14.04
N ASN A 195 4.98 11.76 13.23
CA ASN A 195 4.03 10.69 12.92
C ASN A 195 3.67 9.87 14.17
N HIS A 196 4.63 9.61 15.05
CA HIS A 196 4.37 8.91 16.30
C HIS A 196 3.45 9.71 17.23
N HIS A 197 3.73 11.01 17.43
CA HIS A 197 2.84 11.88 18.22
C HIS A 197 1.43 11.96 17.62
N LEU A 198 1.35 12.07 16.29
CA LEU A 198 0.09 12.07 15.58
C LEU A 198 -0.69 10.77 15.80
N GLN A 199 -0.02 9.61 15.77
CA GLN A 199 -0.64 8.32 16.00
C GLN A 199 -1.13 8.19 17.44
N VAL A 200 -0.33 8.55 18.45
CA VAL A 200 -0.73 8.54 19.87
C VAL A 200 -1.94 9.43 20.10
N LEU A 201 -1.94 10.65 19.55
CA LEU A 201 -3.05 11.59 19.67
C LEU A 201 -4.33 11.05 19.03
N LEU A 202 -4.22 10.47 17.83
CA LEU A 202 -5.36 9.86 17.15
C LEU A 202 -5.91 8.65 17.89
N THR A 203 -5.06 7.82 18.49
CA THR A 203 -5.47 6.69 19.33
C THR A 203 -6.21 7.19 20.56
N GLY A 204 -5.69 8.21 21.26
CA GLY A 204 -6.36 8.84 22.41
C GLY A 204 -7.73 9.45 22.05
N ILE A 205 -7.82 10.14 20.91
CA ILE A 205 -9.10 10.66 20.37
C ILE A 205 -10.05 9.52 20.02
N GLY A 206 -9.53 8.42 19.47
CA GLY A 206 -10.27 7.20 19.19
C GLY A 206 -10.93 6.60 20.43
N ARG A 207 -10.28 6.69 21.60
CA ARG A 207 -10.76 6.16 22.88
C ARG A 207 -11.84 7.00 23.56
N LYS A 208 -11.87 8.33 23.36
CA LYS A 208 -12.84 9.23 24.04
C LYS A 208 -14.30 8.90 23.75
N LYS A 209 -14.59 8.33 22.57
CA LYS A 209 -15.81 7.60 22.22
C LYS A 209 -15.38 6.54 21.20
N PRO A 210 -15.09 5.28 21.62
CA PRO A 210 -14.72 4.24 20.69
C PRO A 210 -15.82 4.16 19.65
N THR A 211 -15.50 4.47 18.41
CA THR A 211 -16.41 4.21 17.31
C THR A 211 -16.43 2.69 17.13
N PHE A 212 -17.20 2.01 17.98
CA PHE A 212 -17.42 0.57 17.91
C PHE A 212 -18.23 0.32 16.65
N ASN A 213 -17.52 0.19 15.52
CA ASN A 213 -18.09 -0.03 14.21
C ASN A 213 -18.50 -1.50 14.10
N LEU A 214 -19.51 -1.88 14.89
CA LEU A 214 -20.28 -3.07 14.57
C LEU A 214 -20.86 -2.87 13.17
N ARG A 215 -20.57 -3.81 12.29
CA ARG A 215 -21.21 -3.92 10.99
C ARG A 215 -22.44 -4.79 11.16
N GLU A 216 -23.58 -4.27 10.74
CA GLU A 216 -24.83 -5.03 10.66
C GLU A 216 -24.65 -6.27 9.78
N HIS A 217 -25.37 -7.34 10.11
CA HIS A 217 -25.38 -8.59 9.34
C HIS A 217 -23.99 -9.23 9.13
N THR A 218 -23.00 -8.83 9.94
CA THR A 218 -21.63 -9.32 9.87
C THR A 218 -21.19 -9.72 11.26
N ILE A 219 -20.42 -10.80 11.36
CA ILE A 219 -19.81 -11.20 12.62
C ILE A 219 -18.64 -10.25 12.89
N ASN A 220 -18.76 -9.46 13.96
CA ASN A 220 -17.74 -8.52 14.40
C ASN A 220 -16.94 -9.16 15.54
N GLU A 221 -15.63 -9.25 15.40
CA GLU A 221 -14.76 -9.77 16.45
C GLU A 221 -14.36 -8.66 17.43
N VAL A 222 -14.52 -8.92 18.72
CA VAL A 222 -14.17 -8.01 19.83
C VAL A 222 -12.84 -8.47 20.44
N LEU A 223 -11.75 -8.03 19.83
CA LEU A 223 -10.38 -8.30 20.31
C LEU A 223 -10.08 -7.49 21.58
N PRO A 224 -9.38 -8.06 22.59
CA PRO A 224 -8.70 -9.37 22.60
C PRO A 224 -9.57 -10.50 23.19
N SER A 225 -10.86 -10.22 23.45
CA SER A 225 -11.71 -11.03 24.31
C SER A 225 -12.27 -12.30 23.67
N HIS A 226 -11.96 -12.66 22.42
CA HIS A 226 -12.55 -13.84 21.74
C HIS A 226 -14.09 -13.86 21.84
N VAL A 227 -14.70 -12.67 21.79
CA VAL A 227 -16.14 -12.48 21.76
C VAL A 227 -16.51 -12.00 20.36
N TYR A 228 -17.49 -12.65 19.74
CA TYR A 228 -17.99 -12.31 18.41
C TYR A 228 -19.41 -11.76 18.50
N VAL A 229 -19.67 -10.59 17.94
CA VAL A 229 -20.96 -9.91 17.98
C VAL A 229 -21.53 -9.81 16.57
N HIS A 230 -22.71 -10.39 16.37
CA HIS A 230 -23.46 -10.39 15.12
C HIS A 230 -24.79 -9.65 15.33
N PRO A 231 -24.85 -8.34 15.10
CA PRO A 231 -26.07 -7.56 15.20
C PRO A 231 -26.90 -7.64 13.92
N GLY A 232 -28.23 -7.79 14.06
CA GLY A 232 -29.17 -7.67 12.94
C GLY A 232 -29.26 -6.23 12.45
N MET A 233 -29.72 -5.31 13.30
CA MET A 233 -29.79 -3.87 12.99
C MET A 233 -29.18 -3.03 14.12
N ILE A 234 -28.59 -1.88 13.79
CA ILE A 234 -27.95 -0.99 14.74
C ILE A 234 -28.51 0.41 14.60
N ASP A 235 -29.17 0.90 15.66
CA ASP A 235 -29.47 2.31 15.82
C ASP A 235 -28.27 3.01 16.49
N ARG A 236 -27.58 3.84 15.71
CA ARG A 236 -26.36 4.54 16.15
C ARG A 236 -26.65 5.77 16.98
N GLU A 237 -27.82 6.39 16.87
CA GLU A 237 -28.16 7.58 17.64
C GLU A 237 -28.49 7.19 19.09
N GLU A 238 -29.24 6.10 19.26
CA GLU A 238 -29.67 5.61 20.58
C GLU A 238 -28.71 4.56 21.19
N SER A 239 -27.69 4.12 20.43
CA SER A 239 -26.76 3.03 20.80
C SER A 239 -27.49 1.72 21.13
N VAL A 240 -28.50 1.39 20.33
CA VAL A 240 -29.33 0.20 20.47
C VAL A 240 -29.07 -0.76 19.32
N VAL A 241 -28.98 -2.05 19.62
CA VAL A 241 -28.88 -3.14 18.66
C VAL A 241 -30.14 -4.01 18.72
N HIS A 242 -30.61 -4.46 17.57
CA HIS A 242 -31.74 -5.36 17.43
C HIS A 242 -31.28 -6.69 16.85
N ASP A 243 -31.91 -7.78 17.29
CA ASP A 243 -31.63 -9.16 16.87
C ASP A 243 -30.12 -9.48 16.95
N VAL A 244 -29.55 -9.35 18.15
CA VAL A 244 -28.12 -9.52 18.38
C VAL A 244 -27.81 -10.95 18.80
N ALA A 245 -26.83 -11.55 18.12
CA ALA A 245 -26.19 -12.79 18.54
C ALA A 245 -24.77 -12.49 19.02
N ILE A 246 -24.41 -12.96 20.22
CA ILE A 246 -23.08 -12.80 20.81
C ILE A 246 -22.52 -14.19 21.12
N TYR A 247 -21.38 -14.51 20.55
CA TYR A 247 -20.65 -15.74 20.83
C TYR A 247 -19.48 -15.42 21.74
N ASP A 248 -19.49 -15.98 22.94
CA ASP A 248 -18.47 -15.78 23.95
C ASP A 248 -17.66 -17.08 24.11
N GLU A 249 -16.43 -17.05 23.60
CA GLU A 249 -15.47 -18.16 23.65
C GLU A 249 -14.31 -17.88 24.62
N ARG A 250 -14.46 -16.90 25.53
CA ARG A 250 -13.44 -16.56 26.54
C ARG A 250 -13.02 -17.75 27.39
N ASN A 251 -13.97 -18.67 27.64
CA ASN A 251 -13.76 -19.83 28.47
C ASN A 251 -13.48 -21.05 27.58
N GLY A 252 -12.23 -21.51 27.52
CA GLY A 252 -11.84 -22.67 26.69
C GLY A 252 -12.54 -24.00 27.05
N GLN A 253 -13.26 -24.05 28.17
CA GLN A 253 -14.03 -25.21 28.63
C GLN A 253 -15.52 -25.16 28.23
N GLU A 254 -16.07 -23.97 27.99
CA GLU A 254 -17.47 -23.78 27.60
C GLU A 254 -17.65 -22.62 26.62
N SER A 255 -18.36 -22.87 25.52
CA SER A 255 -18.75 -21.85 24.56
C SER A 255 -20.17 -21.37 24.88
N ARG A 256 -20.39 -20.06 24.92
CA ARG A 256 -21.70 -19.46 25.19
C ARG A 256 -22.20 -18.72 23.95
N SER A 257 -23.39 -19.07 23.47
CA SER A 257 -24.09 -18.34 22.42
C SER A 257 -25.28 -17.61 23.03
N ILE A 258 -25.26 -16.29 22.98
CA ILE A 258 -26.27 -15.41 23.55
C ILE A 258 -27.08 -14.82 22.40
N TYR A 259 -28.39 -14.93 22.44
CA TYR A 259 -29.30 -14.32 21.47
C TYR A 259 -30.23 -13.38 22.21
N ALA A 260 -30.41 -12.15 21.73
CA ALA A 260 -31.31 -11.18 22.33
C ALA A 260 -32.05 -10.36 21.27
N THR A 261 -33.30 -10.02 21.55
CA THR A 261 -34.15 -9.27 20.63
C THR A 261 -33.73 -7.79 20.57
N ARG A 262 -33.28 -7.25 21.71
CA ARG A 262 -32.82 -5.86 21.82
C ARG A 262 -31.63 -5.79 22.79
N GLY A 263 -30.72 -4.86 22.56
CA GLY A 263 -29.60 -4.61 23.46
C GLY A 263 -29.13 -3.18 23.40
N LYS A 264 -28.86 -2.56 24.54
CA LYS A 264 -28.18 -1.25 24.59
C LYS A 264 -26.69 -1.46 24.81
N MET A 265 -25.88 -0.81 24.00
CA MET A 265 -24.41 -0.88 24.09
C MET A 265 -23.85 0.41 24.70
N GLY A 266 -22.86 0.27 25.59
CA GLY A 266 -22.20 1.41 26.24
C GLY A 266 -20.83 1.04 26.79
N PHE A 267 -19.97 2.04 26.96
CA PHE A 267 -18.63 1.85 27.54
C PHE A 267 -18.61 2.28 29.02
N SER A 268 -17.64 1.77 29.80
CA SER A 268 -17.34 2.33 31.13
C SER A 268 -16.94 3.81 31.03
N GLU A 269 -16.99 4.56 32.15
CA GLU A 269 -16.56 5.96 32.19
C GLU A 269 -15.11 6.17 31.72
N GLU A 270 -14.24 5.17 31.92
CA GLU A 270 -12.85 5.16 31.47
C GLU A 270 -12.67 4.60 30.05
N GLY A 271 -13.73 4.05 29.45
CA GLY A 271 -13.72 3.50 28.08
C GLY A 271 -13.10 2.11 27.96
N GLU A 272 -12.64 1.50 29.05
CA GLU A 272 -11.91 0.23 29.06
C GLU A 272 -12.78 -1.01 28.75
N ASP A 273 -14.00 -1.01 29.25
CA ASP A 273 -14.93 -2.15 29.19
C ASP A 273 -16.14 -1.82 28.34
N LEU A 274 -16.60 -2.79 27.54
CA LEU A 274 -17.85 -2.70 26.78
C LEU A 274 -18.96 -3.45 27.52
N TYR A 275 -20.12 -2.80 27.67
CA TYR A 275 -21.32 -3.36 28.26
C TYR A 275 -22.41 -3.50 27.20
N PHE A 276 -23.06 -4.66 27.21
CA PHE A 276 -24.33 -4.91 26.54
C PHE A 276 -25.41 -5.14 27.59
N ASP A 277 -26.40 -4.26 27.63
CA ASP A 277 -27.62 -4.44 28.40
C ASP A 277 -28.67 -5.05 27.48
N LEU A 278 -28.78 -6.38 27.51
CA LEU A 278 -29.58 -7.19 26.60
C LEU A 278 -30.96 -7.44 27.19
N GLU A 279 -31.99 -7.35 26.35
CA GLU A 279 -33.40 -7.56 26.70
C GLU A 279 -33.96 -8.74 25.90
N ASP A 280 -34.80 -9.53 26.55
CA ASP A 280 -35.56 -10.66 26.00
C ASP A 280 -34.73 -11.59 25.14
N GLY A 281 -33.99 -12.48 25.80
CA GLY A 281 -33.02 -13.33 25.14
C GLY A 281 -32.80 -14.68 25.79
N VAL A 282 -31.84 -15.41 25.21
CA VAL A 282 -31.48 -16.74 25.65
C VAL A 282 -29.98 -16.98 25.52
N VAL A 283 -29.39 -17.55 26.58
CA VAL A 283 -28.02 -18.04 26.60
C VAL A 283 -28.03 -19.55 26.37
N GLN A 284 -27.25 -20.01 25.40
CA GLN A 284 -26.95 -21.42 25.19
C GLN A 284 -25.50 -21.67 25.60
N VAL A 285 -25.30 -22.52 26.59
CA VAL A 285 -23.98 -22.92 27.07
C VAL A 285 -23.70 -24.33 26.59
N ARG A 286 -22.60 -24.52 25.87
CA ARG A 286 -22.10 -25.81 25.40
C ARG A 286 -20.79 -26.13 26.09
N MET A 287 -20.70 -27.29 26.73
CA MET A 287 -19.44 -27.78 27.31
C MET A 287 -18.58 -28.41 26.22
N ASN A 288 -17.31 -28.01 26.11
CA ASN A 288 -16.42 -28.47 25.04
C ASN A 288 -16.07 -29.97 25.19
N GLU A 289 -15.90 -30.47 26.42
CA GLU A 289 -15.61 -31.88 26.70
C GLU A 289 -16.84 -32.81 26.51
N ARG A 290 -18.05 -32.26 26.53
CA ARG A 290 -19.31 -33.00 26.37
C ARG A 290 -20.23 -32.25 25.40
N PRO A 291 -19.97 -32.32 24.08
CA PRO A 291 -20.68 -31.50 23.09
C PRO A 291 -22.19 -31.77 23.02
N HIS A 292 -22.65 -32.92 23.51
CA HIS A 292 -24.07 -33.28 23.58
C HIS A 292 -24.80 -32.71 24.81
N ALA A 293 -24.08 -32.17 25.79
CA ALA A 293 -24.66 -31.50 26.95
C ALA A 293 -24.74 -30.00 26.68
N PHE A 294 -25.93 -29.51 26.32
CA PHE A 294 -26.20 -28.08 26.20
C PHE A 294 -27.20 -27.64 27.27
N ARG A 295 -27.00 -26.42 27.77
CA ARG A 295 -27.87 -25.77 28.74
C ARG A 295 -28.42 -24.49 28.14
N ARG A 296 -29.73 -24.29 28.26
CA ARG A 296 -30.42 -23.09 27.78
C ARG A 296 -30.95 -22.28 28.97
N ILE A 297 -30.64 -20.99 29.01
CA ILE A 297 -31.05 -20.06 30.07
C ILE A 297 -31.76 -18.88 29.40
N ALA A 298 -33.07 -18.77 29.58
CA ALA A 298 -33.82 -17.59 29.13
C ALA A 298 -33.64 -16.44 30.14
N PHE A 299 -33.58 -15.21 29.65
CA PHE A 299 -33.48 -14.00 30.48
C PHE A 299 -34.38 -12.88 29.92
N GLU A 300 -34.98 -12.11 30.83
CA GLU A 300 -35.70 -10.87 30.49
C GLU A 300 -34.72 -9.72 30.30
N ARG A 301 -33.70 -9.62 31.16
CA ARG A 301 -32.63 -8.64 31.06
C ARG A 301 -31.29 -9.22 31.50
N MET A 302 -30.23 -8.98 30.74
CA MET A 302 -28.89 -9.47 31.03
C MET A 302 -27.85 -8.40 30.72
N LEU A 303 -27.05 -8.04 31.72
CA LEU A 303 -25.89 -7.19 31.54
C LEU A 303 -24.66 -8.06 31.23
N LEU A 304 -24.21 -8.03 29.98
CA LEU A 304 -22.97 -8.67 29.54
C LEU A 304 -21.82 -7.66 29.57
N LYS A 305 -20.79 -7.95 30.36
CA LYS A 305 -19.53 -7.21 30.40
C LYS A 305 -18.47 -7.90 29.54
N ILE A 306 -17.88 -7.15 28.63
CA ILE A 306 -16.70 -7.53 27.85
C ILE A 306 -15.55 -6.65 28.33
N PRO A 307 -14.62 -7.19 29.14
CA PRO A 307 -13.54 -6.40 29.69
C PRO A 307 -12.43 -6.14 28.67
N ASP A 308 -11.59 -5.13 28.94
CA ASP A 308 -10.30 -4.91 28.26
C ASP A 308 -10.40 -4.58 26.76
N VAL A 309 -11.56 -4.08 26.31
CA VAL A 309 -11.81 -3.77 24.89
C VAL A 309 -10.95 -2.60 24.42
N ALA A 310 -10.64 -1.61 25.28
CA ALA A 310 -9.70 -0.53 24.94
C ALA A 310 -8.23 -0.89 25.16
N ASN A 311 -7.93 -1.72 26.14
CA ASN A 311 -6.56 -2.10 26.50
C ASN A 311 -5.96 -3.14 25.53
N GLY A 312 -6.78 -3.98 24.90
CA GLY A 312 -6.34 -4.76 23.72
C GLY A 312 -5.92 -3.86 22.56
N LEU A 313 -6.57 -2.71 22.38
CA LEU A 313 -6.16 -1.70 21.39
C LEU A 313 -4.88 -0.97 21.82
N GLU A 314 -4.64 -0.78 23.13
CA GLU A 314 -3.47 -0.10 23.71
C GLU A 314 -2.20 -0.95 23.71
N ARG A 315 -2.28 -2.23 24.06
CA ARG A 315 -1.11 -3.13 24.05
C ARG A 315 -0.52 -3.32 22.65
N ASP A 316 -1.35 -3.29 21.61
CA ASP A 316 -0.89 -3.33 20.22
C ASP A 316 -0.35 -1.99 19.70
N THR A 317 -0.90 -0.84 20.15
CA THR A 317 -0.49 0.48 19.62
C THR A 317 0.62 1.18 20.40
N ALA A 318 0.77 0.96 21.72
CA ALA A 318 1.80 1.65 22.51
C ALA A 318 3.20 1.02 22.36
N ALA A 319 3.28 -0.26 22.01
CA ALA A 319 4.55 -0.99 21.88
C ALA A 319 5.09 -1.04 20.44
N ILE A 320 4.23 -0.86 19.42
CA ILE A 320 4.61 -1.08 18.02
C ILE A 320 4.50 0.23 17.24
N ARG A 321 5.64 0.90 17.04
CA ARG A 321 5.74 2.00 16.05
C ARG A 321 5.47 1.43 14.67
N GLY A 322 4.55 2.02 13.91
CA GLY A 322 4.39 1.67 12.50
C GLY A 322 5.63 2.02 11.68
N ASP A 323 5.78 1.46 10.48
CA ASP A 323 6.97 1.65 9.63
C ASP A 323 7.28 3.13 9.36
N ARG A 324 6.24 3.98 9.30
CA ARG A 324 6.32 5.44 9.09
C ARG A 324 6.65 6.24 10.35
N GLU A 325 6.70 5.61 11.52
CA GLU A 325 7.04 6.19 12.82
C GLU A 325 8.47 5.83 13.26
N MET A 326 9.14 4.95 12.52
CA MET A 326 10.50 4.52 12.81
C MET A 326 11.55 5.37 12.07
N ASN A 327 12.69 5.61 12.73
CA ASN A 327 13.89 6.14 12.07
C ASN A 327 14.67 5.00 11.35
N ILE A 328 15.72 5.33 10.60
CA ILE A 328 16.51 4.32 9.87
C ILE A 328 17.21 3.32 10.81
N ALA A 329 17.68 3.75 11.98
CA ALA A 329 18.33 2.86 12.94
C ALA A 329 17.33 1.85 13.51
N ASP A 330 16.14 2.33 13.93
CA ASP A 330 15.05 1.51 14.46
C ASP A 330 14.61 0.47 13.41
N MET A 331 14.39 0.89 12.16
CA MET A 331 14.03 -0.02 11.06
C MET A 331 15.11 -1.07 10.76
N ARG A 332 16.41 -0.72 10.89
CA ARG A 332 17.50 -1.69 10.69
C ARG A 332 17.54 -2.75 11.78
N VAL A 333 17.28 -2.36 13.03
CA VAL A 333 17.19 -3.31 14.14
C VAL A 333 16.05 -4.29 13.89
N GLU A 334 14.87 -3.78 13.49
CA GLU A 334 13.72 -4.63 13.22
C GLU A 334 13.90 -5.50 11.97
N ALA A 335 14.54 -4.99 10.91
CA ALA A 335 14.92 -5.79 9.75
C ALA A 335 15.91 -6.91 10.10
N ASN A 336 16.90 -6.64 10.97
CA ASN A 336 17.85 -7.65 11.42
C ASN A 336 17.18 -8.70 12.31
N ARG A 337 16.26 -8.30 13.18
CA ARG A 337 15.44 -9.22 13.98
C ARG A 337 14.59 -10.10 13.08
N GLY A 338 13.95 -9.51 12.06
CA GLY A 338 13.20 -10.24 11.04
C GLY A 338 14.08 -11.24 10.29
N ALA A 339 15.32 -10.88 9.95
CA ALA A 339 16.27 -11.78 9.30
C ALA A 339 16.62 -12.99 10.17
N GLN A 340 16.90 -12.78 11.46
CA GLN A 340 17.15 -13.87 12.41
C GLN A 340 15.95 -14.81 12.53
N MET A 341 14.72 -14.27 12.55
CA MET A 341 13.50 -15.09 12.60
C MET A 341 13.28 -15.88 11.31
N ALA A 342 13.57 -15.29 10.14
CA ALA A 342 13.48 -15.98 8.86
C ALA A 342 14.51 -17.10 8.75
N ASP A 343 15.75 -16.85 9.18
CA ASP A 343 16.83 -17.84 9.21
C ASP A 343 16.50 -18.99 10.17
N ALA A 344 15.93 -18.70 11.34
CA ALA A 344 15.46 -19.71 12.28
C ALA A 344 14.35 -20.58 11.66
N ALA A 345 13.31 -19.95 11.10
CA ALA A 345 12.22 -20.65 10.43
C ALA A 345 12.70 -21.53 9.26
N ARG A 346 13.69 -21.04 8.50
CA ARG A 346 14.34 -21.81 7.43
C ARG A 346 15.10 -23.01 7.97
N SER A 347 15.84 -22.86 9.06
CA SER A 347 16.56 -23.97 9.67
C SER A 347 15.61 -25.05 10.18
N GLU A 348 14.49 -24.65 10.78
CA GLU A 348 13.44 -25.57 11.24
C GLU A 348 12.74 -26.26 10.06
N SER A 349 12.39 -25.52 8.99
CA SER A 349 11.78 -26.13 7.80
C SER A 349 12.69 -27.18 7.16
N LEU A 350 14.01 -26.96 7.13
CA LEU A 350 14.96 -27.96 6.64
C LEU A 350 15.00 -29.23 7.50
N VAL A 351 14.85 -29.12 8.82
CA VAL A 351 14.76 -30.28 9.73
C VAL A 351 13.52 -31.12 9.42
N TYR A 352 12.35 -30.49 9.27
CA TYR A 352 11.13 -31.21 8.88
C TYR A 352 11.23 -31.82 7.48
N ALA A 353 11.83 -31.12 6.52
CA ALA A 353 12.06 -31.64 5.17
C ALA A 353 12.96 -32.89 5.19
N GLN A 354 14.02 -32.90 6.00
CA GLN A 354 14.87 -34.08 6.20
C GLN A 354 14.10 -35.22 6.88
N ALA A 355 13.29 -34.92 7.90
CA ALA A 355 12.46 -35.93 8.57
C ALA A 355 11.44 -36.57 7.63
N ILE A 356 10.77 -35.77 6.79
CA ILE A 356 9.83 -36.27 5.76
C ILE A 356 10.59 -37.14 4.75
N THR A 357 11.77 -36.72 4.31
CA THR A 357 12.60 -37.47 3.36
C THR A 357 13.01 -38.82 3.96
N GLY A 358 13.44 -38.84 5.23
CA GLY A 358 13.74 -40.07 5.96
C GLY A 358 12.53 -40.99 6.09
N MET A 359 11.37 -40.45 6.48
CA MET A 359 10.12 -41.22 6.55
C MET A 359 9.72 -41.81 5.20
N LEU A 360 9.85 -41.06 4.09
CA LEU A 360 9.55 -41.54 2.75
C LEU A 360 10.49 -42.67 2.31
N LEU A 361 11.78 -42.59 2.65
CA LEU A 361 12.75 -43.65 2.39
C LEU A 361 12.48 -44.90 3.25
N ASP A 362 12.07 -44.72 4.50
CA ASP A 362 11.66 -45.81 5.40
C ASP A 362 10.33 -46.47 4.98
N PHE A 363 9.51 -45.81 4.15
CA PHE A 363 8.30 -46.40 3.58
C PHE A 363 8.61 -47.43 2.47
N GLU A 364 9.77 -47.37 1.82
CA GLU A 364 10.16 -48.32 0.77
C GLU A 364 10.62 -49.69 1.31
N GLN A 365 11.19 -49.75 2.51
CA GLN A 365 11.74 -51.01 3.05
C GLN A 365 10.71 -52.08 3.50
N PRO A 366 9.61 -51.75 4.20
CA PRO A 366 8.72 -52.77 4.77
C PRO A 366 7.87 -53.51 3.74
N LEU A 367 7.69 -52.96 2.53
CA LEU A 367 6.97 -53.61 1.44
C LEU A 367 7.80 -54.68 0.72
N ALA A 368 9.12 -54.63 0.83
CA ALA A 368 10.01 -55.65 0.27
C ALA A 368 10.07 -56.92 1.14
N ASP A 369 9.94 -56.77 2.46
CA ASP A 369 10.07 -57.85 3.44
C ASP A 369 8.74 -58.37 4.00
N ALA A 370 7.61 -57.76 3.64
CA ALA A 370 6.31 -58.32 3.98
C ALA A 370 6.16 -59.68 3.28
N PRO A 371 5.92 -60.79 4.01
CA PRO A 371 5.64 -62.06 3.37
C PRO A 371 4.40 -61.84 2.51
N VAL A 372 4.57 -61.91 1.18
CA VAL A 372 3.45 -61.98 0.25
C VAL A 372 2.57 -63.10 0.81
N PRO A 373 1.30 -62.84 1.22
CA PRO A 373 0.43 -63.92 1.61
C PRO A 373 0.34 -64.80 0.36
N GLY A 374 0.98 -65.98 0.43
CA GLY A 374 0.87 -66.97 -0.63
C GLY A 374 -0.62 -67.14 -0.89
N PRO A 375 -1.05 -67.28 -2.16
CA PRO A 375 -2.47 -67.37 -2.47
C PRO A 375 -3.05 -68.48 -1.61
N GLY A 376 -3.84 -68.09 -0.59
CA GLY A 376 -4.66 -69.03 0.15
C GLY A 376 -5.49 -69.80 -0.88
N PRO A 377 -5.83 -71.07 -0.61
CA PRO A 377 -6.57 -71.88 -1.57
C PRO A 377 -7.78 -71.08 -2.05
N VAL A 378 -7.73 -70.66 -3.32
CA VAL A 378 -8.85 -70.01 -3.98
C VAL A 378 -9.92 -71.08 -4.01
N ASP A 379 -10.90 -70.96 -3.12
CA ASP A 379 -12.05 -71.84 -3.11
C ASP A 379 -12.82 -71.58 -4.41
N ARG A 380 -12.50 -72.35 -5.46
CA ARG A 380 -13.12 -72.25 -6.79
C ARG A 380 -14.57 -72.75 -6.80
N ALA A 381 -15.15 -73.07 -5.65
CA ALA A 381 -16.50 -73.58 -5.57
C ALA A 381 -17.54 -72.46 -5.38
N ARG A 382 -17.79 -71.69 -6.45
CA ARG A 382 -19.07 -71.09 -6.89
C ARG A 382 -18.82 -69.83 -7.73
N SER A 383 -18.51 -70.02 -9.01
CA SER A 383 -18.99 -69.09 -10.02
C SER A 383 -20.42 -69.49 -10.38
N PRO A 384 -21.45 -68.65 -10.20
CA PRO A 384 -22.61 -68.71 -11.08
C PRO A 384 -22.16 -68.14 -12.43
N GLU A 385 -22.11 -69.01 -13.43
CA GLU A 385 -22.11 -68.58 -14.82
C GLU A 385 -23.40 -67.79 -15.11
N GLY A 386 -23.28 -66.62 -15.73
CA GLY A 386 -24.41 -65.88 -16.30
C GLY A 386 -24.71 -64.56 -15.58
N GLU A 387 -24.70 -63.49 -16.37
CA GLU A 387 -25.08 -62.10 -16.04
C GLU A 387 -24.03 -61.26 -15.29
N THR A 388 -23.31 -60.44 -16.06
CA THR A 388 -22.63 -59.24 -15.53
C THR A 388 -23.69 -58.30 -14.94
N PRO A 389 -23.64 -57.93 -13.65
CA PRO A 389 -24.55 -56.92 -13.11
C PRO A 389 -24.29 -55.58 -13.82
N ASP A 390 -25.31 -55.02 -14.47
CA ASP A 390 -25.26 -53.65 -14.97
C ASP A 390 -25.35 -52.72 -13.75
N TRP A 391 -24.20 -52.22 -13.32
CA TRP A 391 -24.05 -51.30 -12.18
C TRP A 391 -24.93 -50.04 -12.29
N LYS A 392 -25.48 -49.75 -13.48
CA LYS A 392 -26.45 -48.66 -13.69
C LYS A 392 -27.85 -48.96 -13.14
N ASP A 393 -28.27 -50.22 -13.08
CA ASP A 393 -29.57 -50.60 -12.52
C ASP A 393 -29.56 -50.59 -10.98
N GLU A 394 -28.40 -50.86 -10.38
CA GLU A 394 -28.23 -50.84 -8.92
C GLU A 394 -28.18 -49.40 -8.38
N ILE A 395 -27.56 -48.47 -9.10
CA ILE A 395 -27.56 -47.04 -8.76
C ILE A 395 -28.95 -46.42 -8.94
N SER A 396 -29.70 -46.80 -9.98
CA SER A 396 -31.06 -46.30 -10.22
C SER A 396 -32.13 -46.92 -9.31
N GLY A 397 -31.81 -48.03 -8.62
CA GLY A 397 -32.60 -48.56 -7.49
C GLY A 397 -32.35 -47.78 -6.20
N VAL A 398 -31.10 -47.46 -5.89
CA VAL A 398 -30.71 -46.66 -4.71
C VAL A 398 -31.19 -45.21 -4.82
N GLU A 399 -31.10 -44.58 -6.01
CA GLU A 399 -31.66 -43.24 -6.23
C GLU A 399 -33.19 -43.23 -6.10
N ARG A 400 -33.92 -44.28 -6.52
CA ARG A 400 -35.37 -44.40 -6.30
C ARG A 400 -35.75 -44.55 -4.83
N ASP A 401 -34.98 -45.33 -4.05
CA ASP A 401 -35.25 -45.54 -2.63
C ASP A 401 -34.88 -44.34 -1.74
N VAL A 402 -33.86 -43.58 -2.14
CA VAL A 402 -33.39 -42.40 -1.40
C VAL A 402 -34.16 -41.13 -1.77
N PHE A 403 -34.46 -40.91 -3.05
CA PHE A 403 -35.16 -39.70 -3.51
C PHE A 403 -36.68 -39.87 -3.70
N GLY A 404 -37.19 -41.08 -3.93
CA GLY A 404 -38.63 -41.32 -4.06
C GLY A 404 -39.41 -41.17 -2.75
N ARG A 405 -38.75 -41.32 -1.60
CA ARG A 405 -39.38 -41.19 -0.28
C ARG A 405 -39.54 -39.73 0.19
N GLN A 406 -38.92 -38.78 -0.52
CA GLN A 406 -38.92 -37.36 -0.16
C GLN A 406 -40.10 -36.58 -0.78
N GLU A 407 -40.73 -37.11 -1.84
CA GLU A 407 -41.93 -36.50 -2.47
C GLU A 407 -43.25 -36.92 -1.79
N ASP A 408 -43.35 -38.15 -1.26
CA ASP A 408 -44.58 -38.65 -0.59
C ASP A 408 -44.86 -38.00 0.79
N LEU A 409 -43.89 -37.29 1.37
CA LEU A 409 -44.02 -36.66 2.70
C LEU A 409 -44.44 -35.18 2.65
N ARG A 410 -44.67 -34.61 1.47
CA ARG A 410 -45.16 -33.22 1.33
C ARG A 410 -46.69 -33.10 1.26
N ASP A 411 -47.42 -34.17 0.99
CA ASP A 411 -48.87 -34.13 0.72
C ASP A 411 -49.77 -34.74 1.81
N ARG A 412 -49.22 -35.06 3.00
CA ARG A 412 -50.03 -35.46 4.15
C ARG A 412 -49.79 -34.53 5.33
N GLY A 413 -50.65 -33.52 5.42
CA GLY A 413 -50.85 -32.77 6.65
C GLY A 413 -51.52 -33.66 7.69
N ASP A 414 -50.72 -34.36 8.49
CA ASP A 414 -51.14 -34.94 9.77
C ASP A 414 -49.90 -35.08 10.68
N GLY A 415 -50.09 -34.80 11.97
CA GLY A 415 -49.02 -34.53 12.94
C GLY A 415 -47.96 -35.63 13.09
N LEU A 416 -46.77 -35.22 13.53
CA LEU A 416 -45.65 -36.11 13.87
C LEU A 416 -46.12 -37.25 14.81
N PRO A 417 -45.93 -38.53 14.44
CA PRO A 417 -45.98 -39.60 15.42
C PRO A 417 -44.71 -39.57 16.27
N ALA A 418 -44.86 -40.03 17.51
CA ALA A 418 -43.80 -40.10 18.51
C ALA A 418 -42.53 -40.78 17.99
N THR A 419 -41.38 -40.24 18.41
CA THR A 419 -40.04 -40.81 18.22
C THR A 419 -40.04 -42.31 18.52
N PRO A 420 -39.51 -43.17 17.64
CA PRO A 420 -39.23 -44.55 18.01
C PRO A 420 -38.21 -44.55 19.15
N ASP A 421 -38.47 -45.34 20.18
CA ASP A 421 -37.52 -45.56 21.27
C ASP A 421 -36.14 -45.90 20.70
N ALA A 422 -35.12 -45.24 21.24
CA ALA A 422 -33.72 -45.50 20.91
C ALA A 422 -33.44 -47.01 21.01
N PRO A 423 -32.70 -47.61 20.07
CA PRO A 423 -32.41 -49.03 20.14
C PRO A 423 -31.65 -49.28 21.45
N THR A 424 -32.25 -50.06 22.34
CA THR A 424 -31.65 -50.49 23.60
C THR A 424 -30.30 -51.13 23.26
N ARG A 425 -29.22 -50.46 23.69
CA ARG A 425 -27.86 -50.96 23.57
C ARG A 425 -27.84 -52.31 24.29
N ARG A 426 -27.84 -53.42 23.56
CA ARG A 426 -27.47 -54.72 24.15
C ARG A 426 -26.00 -54.57 24.54
N GLU A 427 -25.75 -54.35 25.83
CA GLU A 427 -24.45 -54.62 26.41
C GLU A 427 -24.16 -56.10 26.17
N ILE A 428 -23.19 -56.34 25.29
CA ILE A 428 -22.61 -57.66 25.11
C ILE A 428 -21.75 -57.87 26.35
N GLU A 429 -22.27 -58.58 27.36
CA GLU A 429 -21.43 -59.04 28.46
C GLU A 429 -20.34 -59.96 27.90
N PRO A 430 -19.06 -59.79 28.31
CA PRO A 430 -17.99 -60.67 27.86
C PRO A 430 -18.19 -62.04 28.50
N GLY A 431 -18.45 -63.05 27.66
CA GLY A 431 -18.60 -64.43 28.13
C GLY A 431 -17.34 -64.95 28.83
N PRO A 432 -17.47 -65.89 29.79
CA PRO A 432 -16.32 -66.37 30.56
C PRO A 432 -15.40 -67.17 29.64
N GLY A 433 -14.24 -66.61 29.32
CA GLY A 433 -13.19 -67.28 28.54
C GLY A 433 -12.66 -66.53 27.32
N GLN A 434 -13.08 -65.30 27.03
CA GLN A 434 -12.37 -64.46 26.06
C GLN A 434 -11.27 -63.67 26.75
N GLU A 435 -10.13 -64.33 26.96
CA GLU A 435 -8.83 -63.65 27.02
C GLU A 435 -8.75 -62.70 25.82
N ALA A 436 -8.44 -61.43 26.06
CA ALA A 436 -8.19 -60.46 25.01
C ALA A 436 -7.14 -61.04 24.05
N ALA A 437 -7.56 -61.52 22.89
CA ALA A 437 -6.67 -62.06 21.89
C ALA A 437 -5.61 -60.98 21.59
N ALA A 438 -4.34 -61.34 21.77
CA ALA A 438 -3.22 -60.46 21.44
C ALA A 438 -3.45 -59.91 20.03
N PRO A 439 -3.25 -58.59 19.80
CA PRO A 439 -3.61 -57.98 18.52
C PRO A 439 -2.93 -58.77 17.39
N ASP A 440 -3.73 -59.31 16.47
CA ASP A 440 -3.24 -60.04 15.31
C ASP A 440 -2.15 -59.21 14.60
N SER A 441 -1.11 -59.88 14.10
CA SER A 441 0.02 -59.24 13.43
C SER A 441 -0.42 -58.26 12.32
N THR A 442 -1.53 -58.57 11.64
CA THR A 442 -2.15 -57.71 10.61
C THR A 442 -2.67 -56.39 11.18
N THR A 443 -3.29 -56.40 12.35
CA THR A 443 -3.82 -55.19 13.03
C THR A 443 -2.68 -54.32 13.55
N GLN A 444 -1.63 -54.93 14.10
CA GLN A 444 -0.43 -54.20 14.54
C GLN A 444 0.30 -53.52 13.36
N VAL A 445 0.40 -54.21 12.22
CA VAL A 445 0.99 -53.64 11.00
C VAL A 445 0.14 -52.47 10.47
N ALA A 446 -1.18 -52.62 10.42
CA ALA A 446 -2.09 -51.55 9.97
C ALA A 446 -2.04 -50.31 10.89
N GLU A 447 -2.03 -50.50 12.21
CA GLU A 447 -1.86 -49.39 13.17
C GLU A 447 -0.50 -48.70 13.03
N SER A 448 0.57 -49.46 12.82
CA SER A 448 1.92 -48.90 12.62
C SER A 448 2.01 -48.08 11.34
N ALA A 449 1.36 -48.53 10.26
CA ALA A 449 1.27 -47.81 8.99
C ALA A 449 0.44 -46.52 9.13
N ALA A 450 -0.70 -46.59 9.84
CA ALA A 450 -1.54 -45.42 10.11
C ALA A 450 -0.78 -44.36 10.94
N ARG A 451 -0.10 -44.77 12.02
CA ARG A 451 0.72 -43.86 12.85
C ARG A 451 1.81 -43.17 12.03
N ARG A 452 2.49 -43.91 11.13
CA ARG A 452 3.49 -43.35 10.21
C ARG A 452 2.89 -42.34 9.26
N PHE A 453 1.75 -42.65 8.64
CA PHE A 453 1.04 -41.73 7.75
C PHE A 453 0.63 -40.43 8.46
N TYR A 454 0.03 -40.54 9.66
CA TYR A 454 -0.33 -39.36 10.44
C TYR A 454 0.91 -38.53 10.84
N SER A 455 2.01 -39.17 11.27
CA SER A 455 3.25 -38.46 11.60
C SER A 455 3.88 -37.74 10.40
N ALA A 456 3.80 -38.36 9.21
CA ALA A 456 4.28 -37.74 7.97
C ALA A 456 3.41 -36.55 7.56
N SER A 457 2.09 -36.65 7.73
CA SER A 457 1.16 -35.55 7.45
C SER A 457 1.35 -34.35 8.39
N ASP A 458 1.60 -34.61 9.68
CA ASP A 458 1.88 -33.56 10.67
C ASP A 458 3.22 -32.88 10.38
N ALA A 459 4.27 -33.65 10.08
CA ALA A 459 5.56 -33.11 9.65
C ALA A 459 5.43 -32.25 8.37
N ALA A 460 4.59 -32.65 7.41
CA ALA A 460 4.32 -31.87 6.20
C ALA A 460 3.59 -30.54 6.50
N ASN A 461 2.59 -30.56 7.39
CA ASN A 461 1.90 -29.35 7.83
C ASN A 461 2.86 -28.40 8.57
N GLN A 462 3.72 -28.94 9.44
CA GLN A 462 4.73 -28.15 10.16
C GLN A 462 5.73 -27.54 9.17
N PHE A 463 6.26 -28.33 8.22
CA PHE A 463 7.12 -27.84 7.15
C PHE A 463 6.48 -26.65 6.41
N GLN A 464 5.22 -26.80 5.99
CA GLN A 464 4.51 -25.74 5.28
C GLN A 464 4.37 -24.48 6.13
N SER A 465 4.02 -24.62 7.42
CA SER A 465 3.90 -23.49 8.34
C SER A 465 5.22 -22.72 8.53
N TYR A 466 6.36 -23.43 8.61
CA TYR A 466 7.67 -22.80 8.73
C TYR A 466 8.12 -22.14 7.42
N ALA A 467 7.83 -22.76 6.28
CA ALA A 467 8.08 -22.17 4.97
C ALA A 467 7.26 -20.88 4.76
N GLU A 468 6.00 -20.84 5.19
CA GLU A 468 5.16 -19.65 5.13
C GLU A 468 5.67 -18.54 6.06
N ARG A 469 6.15 -18.90 7.27
CA ARG A 469 6.79 -17.96 8.21
C ARG A 469 8.06 -17.36 7.64
N GLU A 470 8.90 -18.15 6.98
CA GLU A 470 10.11 -17.68 6.30
C GLU A 470 9.76 -16.63 5.22
N VAL A 471 8.84 -16.96 4.31
CA VAL A 471 8.42 -16.06 3.24
C VAL A 471 7.81 -14.76 3.81
N THR A 472 7.00 -14.87 4.86
CA THR A 472 6.39 -13.70 5.51
C THR A 472 7.43 -12.82 6.20
N GLY A 473 8.41 -13.44 6.87
CA GLY A 473 9.56 -12.75 7.45
C GLY A 473 10.36 -11.98 6.39
N LEU A 474 10.67 -12.62 5.26
CA LEU A 474 11.37 -11.99 4.14
C LEU A 474 10.61 -10.80 3.55
N ARG A 475 9.29 -10.89 3.40
CA ARG A 475 8.45 -9.76 2.95
C ARG A 475 8.55 -8.58 3.92
N ARG A 476 8.48 -8.83 5.22
CA ARG A 476 8.57 -7.79 6.25
C ARG A 476 9.94 -7.11 6.28
N ILE A 477 11.02 -7.88 6.12
CA ILE A 477 12.38 -7.34 5.96
C ILE A 477 12.45 -6.42 4.73
N ASN A 478 11.89 -6.86 3.59
CA ASN A 478 11.86 -6.06 2.37
C ASN A 478 11.10 -4.75 2.55
N GLN A 479 9.95 -4.76 3.25
CA GLN A 479 9.17 -3.56 3.55
C GLN A 479 10.01 -2.52 4.31
N TYR A 480 10.74 -2.94 5.36
CA TYR A 480 11.65 -2.03 6.08
C TYR A 480 12.75 -1.47 5.19
N TRP A 481 13.37 -2.32 4.35
CA TRP A 481 14.38 -1.84 3.41
C TRP A 481 13.78 -0.86 2.40
N VAL A 482 12.58 -1.09 1.88
CA VAL A 482 11.89 -0.16 0.98
C VAL A 482 11.70 1.20 1.65
N GLU A 483 11.19 1.23 2.88
CA GLU A 483 10.99 2.47 3.65
C GLU A 483 12.32 3.19 3.94
N ILE A 484 13.39 2.46 4.27
CA ILE A 484 14.73 3.04 4.43
C ILE A 484 15.18 3.72 3.13
N HIS A 485 15.02 3.05 1.97
CA HIS A 485 15.43 3.63 0.69
C HIS A 485 14.54 4.84 0.31
N LYS A 486 13.23 4.82 0.59
CA LYS A 486 12.31 5.96 0.35
C LYS A 486 12.77 7.25 1.03
N LYS A 487 13.32 7.15 2.25
CA LYS A 487 13.84 8.32 2.99
C LYS A 487 14.99 9.03 2.28
N GLY A 488 15.71 8.33 1.41
CA GLY A 488 16.74 8.90 0.54
C GLY A 488 16.25 9.23 -0.87
N THR A 489 15.40 8.39 -1.47
CA THR A 489 15.01 8.52 -2.88
C THR A 489 14.00 9.64 -3.12
N ILE A 490 13.05 9.87 -2.22
CA ILE A 490 12.08 10.98 -2.35
C ILE A 490 12.81 12.34 -2.31
N PRO A 491 13.74 12.60 -1.38
CA PRO A 491 14.55 13.82 -1.41
C PRO A 491 15.47 13.92 -2.64
N ALA A 492 16.06 12.81 -3.08
CA ALA A 492 16.90 12.79 -4.28
C ALA A 492 16.13 13.19 -5.55
N ALA A 493 14.80 13.03 -5.57
CA ALA A 493 13.94 13.49 -6.67
C ALA A 493 14.07 15.00 -6.91
N CYS A 494 14.40 15.82 -5.90
CA CYS A 494 14.65 17.26 -6.08
C CYS A 494 15.76 17.51 -7.12
N ILE A 495 16.83 16.72 -7.09
CA ILE A 495 17.95 16.82 -8.03
C ILE A 495 17.49 16.43 -9.44
N VAL A 496 16.75 15.32 -9.52
CA VAL A 496 16.20 14.80 -10.78
C VAL A 496 15.24 15.80 -11.41
N PHE A 497 14.38 16.44 -10.62
CA PHE A 497 13.43 17.44 -11.11
C PHE A 497 14.09 18.73 -11.57
N VAL A 498 15.21 19.17 -10.97
CA VAL A 498 16.00 20.27 -11.55
C VAL A 498 16.61 19.85 -12.89
N LEU A 499 17.22 18.66 -12.95
CA LEU A 499 17.88 18.14 -14.17
C LEU A 499 16.90 17.95 -15.33
N LEU A 500 15.70 17.49 -15.04
CA LEU A 500 14.65 17.22 -16.02
C LEU A 500 13.85 18.49 -16.36
N GLY A 501 13.47 19.27 -15.35
CA GLY A 501 12.58 20.41 -15.49
C GLY A 501 13.17 21.52 -16.36
N ALA A 502 14.42 21.94 -16.11
CA ALA A 502 14.97 23.11 -16.80
C ALA A 502 15.15 22.89 -18.33
N PRO A 503 15.68 21.76 -18.84
CA PRO A 503 15.75 21.50 -20.28
C PRO A 503 14.38 21.32 -20.93
N ILE A 504 13.36 20.87 -20.20
CA ILE A 504 11.98 20.78 -20.69
C ILE A 504 11.37 22.16 -20.80
N ALA A 505 11.50 23.00 -19.76
CA ALA A 505 10.92 24.35 -19.74
C ALA A 505 11.43 25.23 -20.88
N VAL A 506 12.74 25.14 -21.18
CA VAL A 506 13.39 25.86 -22.29
C VAL A 506 12.83 25.46 -23.67
N ARG A 507 12.17 24.31 -23.81
CA ARG A 507 11.54 23.91 -25.08
C ARG A 507 10.16 24.53 -25.30
N PHE A 508 9.55 25.13 -24.28
CA PHE A 508 8.21 25.70 -24.35
C PHE A 508 8.21 27.19 -23.91
N PRO A 509 8.75 28.12 -24.74
CA PRO A 509 9.00 29.52 -24.36
C PRO A 509 7.74 30.33 -24.01
N ARG A 510 6.57 29.93 -24.51
CA ARG A 510 5.30 30.65 -24.32
C ARG A 510 4.33 29.89 -23.41
N GLY A 511 4.86 29.03 -22.53
CA GLY A 511 4.04 28.33 -21.56
C GLY A 511 3.45 29.29 -20.54
N GLY A 512 2.14 29.53 -20.63
CA GLY A 512 1.39 30.18 -19.55
C GLY A 512 1.44 29.37 -18.25
N VAL A 513 0.99 29.95 -17.14
CA VAL A 513 0.98 29.29 -15.82
C VAL A 513 0.29 27.92 -15.87
N ALA A 514 -0.81 27.81 -16.62
CA ALA A 514 -1.54 26.56 -16.80
C ALA A 514 -0.68 25.45 -17.44
N LEU A 515 0.17 25.78 -18.42
CA LEU A 515 1.07 24.80 -19.05
C LEU A 515 2.12 24.33 -18.04
N VAL A 516 2.70 25.25 -17.26
CA VAL A 516 3.69 24.90 -16.22
C VAL A 516 3.08 23.96 -15.20
N VAL A 517 1.89 24.27 -14.69
CA VAL A 517 1.17 23.43 -13.74
C VAL A 517 0.85 22.06 -14.37
N GLY A 518 0.28 22.03 -15.58
CA GLY A 518 -0.07 20.78 -16.26
C GLY A 518 1.13 19.88 -16.54
N VAL A 519 2.23 20.43 -17.05
CA VAL A 519 3.48 19.67 -17.31
C VAL A 519 4.09 19.18 -16.00
N SER A 520 4.11 20.03 -14.96
CA SER A 520 4.61 19.63 -13.64
C SER A 520 3.82 18.47 -13.05
N LEU A 521 2.48 18.51 -13.14
CA LEU A 521 1.59 17.46 -12.66
C LEU A 521 1.77 16.16 -13.45
N GLY A 522 1.96 16.23 -14.76
CA GLY A 522 2.21 15.06 -15.60
C GLY A 522 3.55 14.37 -15.29
N ILE A 523 4.64 15.15 -15.20
CA ILE A 523 5.97 14.62 -14.85
C ILE A 523 5.95 14.04 -13.42
N PHE A 524 5.35 14.76 -12.49
CA PHE A 524 5.23 14.34 -11.10
C PHE A 524 4.39 13.07 -10.96
N GLY A 525 3.23 13.01 -11.60
CA GLY A 525 2.35 11.84 -11.60
C GLY A 525 3.06 10.60 -12.17
N ALA A 526 3.77 10.75 -13.28
CA ALA A 526 4.56 9.66 -13.86
C ALA A 526 5.67 9.18 -12.91
N TYR A 527 6.36 10.10 -12.22
CA TYR A 527 7.36 9.76 -11.22
C TYR A 527 6.75 8.99 -10.04
N TYR A 528 5.62 9.44 -9.50
CA TYR A 528 4.96 8.79 -8.36
C TYR A 528 4.37 7.43 -8.73
N VAL A 529 3.78 7.28 -9.90
CA VAL A 529 3.32 5.97 -10.39
C VAL A 529 4.49 5.00 -10.51
N SER A 530 5.64 5.46 -10.99
CA SER A 530 6.86 4.65 -11.05
C SER A 530 7.37 4.24 -9.67
N LEU A 531 7.33 5.16 -8.68
CA LEU A 531 7.76 4.89 -7.31
C LEU A 531 6.82 3.90 -6.60
N ILE A 532 5.50 4.11 -6.71
CA ILE A 532 4.48 3.21 -6.16
C ILE A 532 4.58 1.83 -6.83
N GLY A 533 4.77 1.79 -8.16
CA GLY A 533 4.98 0.54 -8.88
C GLY A 533 6.23 -0.22 -8.39
N GLY A 534 7.34 0.48 -8.21
CA GLY A 534 8.57 -0.09 -7.64
C GLY A 534 8.36 -0.69 -6.25
N GLU A 535 7.65 0.02 -5.38
CA GLU A 535 7.32 -0.45 -4.02
C GLU A 535 6.54 -1.75 -4.06
N ARG A 536 5.47 -1.81 -4.86
CA ARG A 536 4.65 -3.02 -5.00
C ARG A 536 5.43 -4.21 -5.56
N LEU A 537 6.42 -3.97 -6.40
CA LEU A 537 7.30 -5.02 -6.95
C LEU A 537 8.28 -5.54 -5.89
N ALA A 538 8.80 -4.66 -5.03
CA ALA A 538 9.69 -5.05 -3.94
C ALA A 538 8.96 -5.81 -2.82
N ASP A 539 7.73 -5.39 -2.48
CA ASP A 539 6.88 -6.06 -1.49
C ASP A 539 6.56 -7.50 -1.90
N ARG A 540 6.48 -7.76 -3.21
CA ARG A 540 6.27 -9.10 -3.80
C ARG A 540 7.54 -9.92 -3.99
N LEU A 541 8.70 -9.42 -3.54
CA LEU A 541 10.02 -10.04 -3.71
C LEU A 541 10.45 -10.20 -5.19
N TRP A 542 9.85 -9.46 -6.13
CA TRP A 542 10.22 -9.55 -7.56
C TRP A 542 11.48 -8.75 -7.89
N ILE A 543 11.71 -7.66 -7.18
CA ILE A 543 12.85 -6.77 -7.37
C ILE A 543 13.43 -6.43 -6.00
N SER A 544 14.76 -6.31 -5.90
CA SER A 544 15.40 -5.85 -4.67
C SER A 544 14.91 -4.45 -4.27
N PRO A 545 14.72 -4.15 -2.97
CA PRO A 545 14.30 -2.83 -2.49
C PRO A 545 15.14 -1.66 -3.02
N LEU A 546 16.45 -1.87 -3.20
CA LEU A 546 17.38 -0.87 -3.75
C LEU A 546 16.97 -0.45 -5.16
N TRP A 547 16.88 -1.40 -6.09
CA TRP A 547 16.51 -1.10 -7.48
C TRP A 547 15.08 -0.59 -7.60
N ALA A 548 14.15 -1.18 -6.85
CA ALA A 548 12.76 -0.75 -6.83
C ALA A 548 12.60 0.76 -6.51
N MET A 549 13.34 1.24 -5.51
CA MET A 549 13.22 2.64 -5.07
C MET A 549 14.10 3.61 -5.86
N TRP A 550 15.28 3.18 -6.34
CA TRP A 550 16.21 4.05 -7.05
C TRP A 550 16.01 4.09 -8.56
N ALA A 551 15.39 3.07 -9.17
CA ALA A 551 15.17 3.01 -10.62
C ALA A 551 14.42 4.24 -11.18
N PRO A 552 13.36 4.77 -10.55
CA PRO A 552 12.70 5.99 -11.04
C PRO A 552 13.66 7.19 -11.09
N ASN A 553 14.49 7.39 -10.06
CA ASN A 553 15.47 8.47 -10.03
C ASN A 553 16.54 8.31 -11.11
N VAL A 554 17.03 7.09 -11.33
CA VAL A 554 18.00 6.79 -12.38
C VAL A 554 17.39 7.03 -13.76
N LEU A 555 16.18 6.55 -14.00
CA LEU A 555 15.47 6.67 -15.28
C LEU A 555 15.19 8.14 -15.63
N PHE A 556 14.54 8.88 -14.73
CA PHE A 556 14.19 10.28 -14.95
C PHE A 556 15.44 11.18 -14.94
N GLY A 557 16.45 10.85 -14.13
CA GLY A 557 17.74 11.53 -14.12
C GLY A 557 18.48 11.37 -15.45
N ALA A 558 18.53 10.14 -16.00
CA ALA A 558 19.10 9.88 -17.32
C ALA A 558 18.34 10.61 -18.43
N ALA A 559 17.01 10.61 -18.38
CA ALA A 559 16.18 11.38 -19.30
C ALA A 559 16.49 12.90 -19.22
N GLY A 560 16.68 13.44 -18.01
CA GLY A 560 17.09 14.82 -17.79
C GLY A 560 18.46 15.14 -18.37
N LEU A 561 19.46 14.27 -18.16
CA LEU A 561 20.80 14.41 -18.73
C LEU A 561 20.78 14.37 -20.25
N VAL A 562 20.02 13.45 -20.86
CA VAL A 562 19.83 13.37 -22.32
C VAL A 562 19.14 14.63 -22.85
N ALA A 563 18.10 15.11 -22.16
CA ALA A 563 17.39 16.34 -22.53
C ALA A 563 18.31 17.57 -22.49
N LEU A 564 19.18 17.65 -21.48
CA LEU A 564 20.22 18.67 -21.33
C LEU A 564 21.27 18.57 -22.44
N ALA A 565 21.81 17.37 -22.72
CA ALA A 565 22.78 17.16 -23.79
C ALA A 565 22.22 17.55 -25.17
N ARG A 566 20.97 17.18 -25.47
CA ARG A 566 20.29 17.60 -26.70
C ARG A 566 20.13 19.12 -26.79
N SER A 567 19.84 19.78 -25.67
CA SER A 567 19.76 21.25 -25.63
C SER A 567 21.11 21.93 -25.92
N THR A 568 22.24 21.25 -25.67
CA THR A 568 23.56 21.79 -26.02
C THR A 568 23.96 21.51 -27.47
N LYS A 569 23.48 20.41 -28.07
CA LYS A 569 23.88 19.96 -29.41
C LYS A 569 23.11 20.63 -30.55
N VAL A 570 21.83 20.96 -30.35
CA VAL A 570 20.99 21.64 -31.37
C VAL A 570 21.45 23.09 -31.66
N MET A 571 22.47 23.59 -30.96
CA MET A 571 22.88 25.00 -30.94
C MET A 571 24.37 25.23 -31.25
N ARG A 572 25.12 24.18 -31.61
CA ARG A 572 26.38 24.29 -32.35
C ARG A 572 26.09 23.90 -33.79
#